data_AF-A0A192GZZ2-F1
#
_entry.id   AF-A0A192GZZ2-F1
#
_cell.length_a   1.000
_cell.length_b   1.000
_cell.length_c   1.000
_cell.angle_alpha   90.00
_cell.angle_beta   90.00
_cell.angle_gamma   90.00
#
_symmetry.space_group_name_H-M   'P 1'
#
loop_
_entity.id
_entity.type
_entity.pdbx_description
1 polymer ?
#
loop_
_entity_poly.entity_id
_entity_poly.type
_entity_poly.pdbx_seq_one_letter_code
_entity_poly.pdbx_strand_id
1 'polypeptide(L)' 'MTIKARKVGNLTVLTIPKEFNVKKGTEFEVKQRNDGSIIFKPKHRNPFVGNWFN' A
#
# COMPACT_ATOMS: atom_id res chain seq x y z
N MET A 1 -0.18 4.09 -17.75
CA MET A 1 -0.54 2.67 -17.58
C MET A 1 -1.94 2.59 -16.99
N THR A 2 -2.79 1.68 -17.49
CA THR A 2 -4.16 1.50 -16.98
C THR A 2 -4.29 0.06 -16.49
N ILE A 3 -4.77 -0.11 -15.24
CA ILE A 3 -5.03 -1.42 -14.64
C ILE A 3 -6.51 -1.54 -14.30
N LYS A 4 -7.06 -2.75 -14.39
CA LYS A 4 -8.45 -3.03 -14.05
C LYS A 4 -8.51 -3.73 -12.70
N ALA A 5 -9.38 -3.24 -11.81
CA ALA A 5 -9.68 -3.93 -10.56
C ALA A 5 -10.38 -5.26 -10.85
N ARG A 6 -10.11 -6.28 -10.02
CA ARG A 6 -10.74 -7.60 -10.13
C ARG A 6 -11.37 -8.04 -8.81
N LYS A 7 -12.42 -8.86 -8.92
CA LYS A 7 -13.06 -9.50 -7.77
C LYS A 7 -12.29 -10.77 -7.37
N VAL A 8 -11.99 -10.90 -6.08
CA VAL A 8 -11.40 -12.11 -5.47
C VAL A 8 -12.24 -12.44 -4.24
N GLY A 9 -13.11 -13.45 -4.35
CA GLY A 9 -14.12 -13.71 -3.33
C GLY A 9 -15.04 -12.50 -3.15
N ASN A 10 -15.11 -11.97 -1.94
CA ASN A 10 -15.86 -10.73 -1.62
C ASN A 10 -15.00 -9.45 -1.65
N LEU A 11 -13.76 -9.53 -2.13
CA LEU A 11 -12.82 -8.41 -2.16
C LEU A 11 -12.66 -7.86 -3.58
N THR A 12 -12.41 -6.55 -3.67
CA THR A 12 -11.95 -5.89 -4.89
C THR A 12 -10.46 -5.61 -4.75
N VAL A 13 -9.67 -6.06 -5.73
CA VAL A 13 -8.20 -6.01 -5.68
C VAL A 13 -7.64 -5.29 -6.89
N LEU A 14 -6.67 -4.40 -6.66
CA LEU A 14 -5.80 -3.81 -7.67
C LEU A 14 -4.46 -4.55 -7.69
N THR A 15 -3.98 -4.91 -8.88
CA THR A 15 -2.68 -5.57 -9.03
C THR A 15 -1.60 -4.52 -9.21
N ILE A 16 -0.54 -4.60 -8.41
CA ILE A 16 0.63 -3.73 -8.52
C ILE A 16 1.59 -4.32 -9.58
N PRO A 17 1.86 -3.60 -10.68
CA PRO A 17 2.80 -4.05 -11.71
C PRO A 17 4.23 -4.19 -11.17
N LYS A 18 5.02 -5.11 -11.74
CA LYS A 18 6.37 -5.43 -11.27
C LYS A 18 7.34 -4.23 -11.30
N GLU A 19 7.14 -3.30 -12.24
CA GLU A 19 7.95 -2.08 -12.40
C GLU A 19 7.95 -1.17 -11.16
N PHE A 20 6.94 -1.26 -10.29
CA PHE A 20 6.87 -0.48 -9.05
C PHE A 20 7.73 -1.06 -7.91
N ASN A 21 8.36 -2.23 -8.10
CA ASN A 21 9.31 -2.84 -7.15
C ASN A 21 8.81 -2.95 -5.69
N VAL A 22 7.49 -3.07 -5.49
CA VAL A 22 6.90 -3.27 -4.16
C VAL A 22 7.19 -4.70 -3.69
N LYS A 23 7.86 -4.83 -2.53
CA LYS A 23 8.16 -6.13 -1.93
C LYS A 23 6.88 -6.79 -1.42
N LYS A 24 6.80 -8.12 -1.56
CA LYS A 24 5.73 -8.91 -0.93
C LYS A 24 5.75 -8.67 0.58
N GLY A 25 4.58 -8.51 1.19
CA GLY A 25 4.45 -8.20 2.61
C GLY A 25 4.59 -6.71 2.97
N THR A 26 4.70 -5.81 1.99
CA THR A 26 4.63 -4.36 2.27
C THR A 26 3.22 -4.00 2.75
N GLU A 27 3.10 -3.46 3.95
CA GLU A 27 1.86 -2.88 4.47
C GLU A 27 1.65 -1.47 3.92
N PHE A 28 0.40 -1.12 3.63
CA PHE A 28 0.04 0.20 3.13
C PHE A 28 -1.02 0.83 4.03
N GLU A 29 -0.85 2.11 4.33
CA GLU A 29 -1.92 2.98 4.81
C GLU A 29 -2.77 3.42 3.61
N VAL A 30 -4.08 3.24 3.70
CA VAL A 30 -5.03 3.56 2.63
C VAL A 30 -5.85 4.77 3.01
N LYS A 31 -5.92 5.77 2.13
CA LYS A 31 -6.77 6.97 2.30
C LYS A 31 -7.52 7.28 1.02
N GLN A 32 -8.81 7.54 1.15
CA GLN A 32 -9.61 8.08 0.06
C GLN A 32 -9.65 9.61 0.20
N ARG A 33 -9.37 10.32 -0.88
CA ARG A 33 -9.49 11.78 -0.96
C ARG A 33 -10.88 12.18 -1.47
N ASN A 34 -11.21 13.45 -1.27
CA ASN A 34 -12.50 14.02 -1.69
C ASN A 34 -12.72 13.99 -3.21
N ASP A 35 -11.65 13.93 -4.00
CA ASP A 35 -11.69 13.77 -5.46
C ASP A 35 -12.00 12.32 -5.90
N GLY A 36 -12.22 11.41 -4.95
CA GLY A 36 -12.45 9.99 -5.20
C GLY A 36 -11.17 9.18 -5.41
N SER A 37 -9.99 9.81 -5.39
CA SER A 37 -8.72 9.08 -5.50
C SER A 37 -8.43 8.26 -4.26
N ILE A 38 -7.85 7.06 -4.45
CA ILE A 38 -7.42 6.18 -3.36
C ILE A 38 -5.89 6.16 -3.36
N ILE A 39 -5.30 6.54 -2.23
CA ILE A 39 -3.84 6.60 -2.04
C ILE A 39 -3.40 5.48 -1.13
N PHE A 40 -2.42 4.71 -1.60
CA PHE A 40 -1.73 3.67 -0.87
C PHE A 40 -0.34 4.18 -0.51
N LYS A 41 -0.10 4.47 0.77
CA LYS A 41 1.22 4.90 1.26
C LYS A 41 1.88 3.74 1.99
N PRO A 42 3.10 3.31 1.60
CA PRO A 42 3.81 2.28 2.34
C PRO A 42 3.95 2.69 3.81
N LYS A 43 3.56 1.80 4.71
CA LYS A 43 3.78 2.00 6.14
C LYS A 43 5.27 1.75 6.40
N HIS A 44 6.04 2.83 6.40
CA HIS A 44 7.44 2.73 6.77
C HIS A 44 7.52 2.37 8.25
N ARG A 45 8.25 1.30 8.59
CA ARG A 45 8.67 1.07 9.98
C ARG A 45 9.58 2.25 10.33
N ASN A 46 9.14 3.10 11.24
CA ASN A 46 9.94 4.22 11.72
C ASN A 46 11.33 3.71 12.13
N PRO A 47 12.44 4.17 11.53
CA PRO A 47 13.78 3.72 11.91
C PRO A 47 14.18 4.19 13.32
N PHE A 48 13.41 5.09 13.94
CA PHE A 48 13.65 5.63 15.29
C PHE A 48 12.84 4.92 16.39
N VAL A 49 12.14 3.80 16.12
CA VAL A 49 11.63 2.93 17.18
C VAL A 49 12.71 1.93 17.61
N GLY A 50 13.60 2.40 18.48
CA GLY A 50 14.58 1.62 19.21
C GLY A 50 14.73 2.26 20.59
N ASN A 51 14.88 1.45 21.63
CA ASN A 51 15.15 1.99 22.96
C ASN A 51 16.63 2.38 23.01
N TRP A 52 16.97 3.61 22.63
CA TRP A 52 18.35 4.12 22.54
C TRP A 52 18.98 4.49 23.89
N PHE A 53 18.28 4.25 25.00
CA PHE A 53 18.68 4.66 26.35
C PHE A 53 18.78 3.51 27.38
N ASN A 54 18.97 2.26 26.93
CA ASN A 54 19.29 1.16 27.84
C ASN A 54 20.76 0.76 27.75
#